data_AF-A0A431N4Y8-F1
#
_entry.id   AF-A0A431N4Y8-F1
#
_cell.length_a   1.000
_cell.length_b   1.000
_cell.length_c   1.000
_cell.angle_alpha   90.00
_cell.angle_beta   90.00
_cell.angle_gamma   90.00
#
_symmetry.space_group_name_H-M   'P 1'
#
loop_
_entity.id
_entity.type
_entity.pdbx_description
1 polymer ?
#
loop_
_entity_poly.entity_id
_entity_poly.type
_entity_poly.pdbx_seq_one_letter_code
_entity_poly.pdbx_strand_id
1 'polypeptide(L)' 'MSHVVRYLMDPRSGQAREIGFETAPSYEAAVRIATRGIADLRAAHGERVGYVIEDRSGRRIRVGP' A
#
# COMPACT_ATOMS: atom_id res chain seq x y z
N MET A 1 -1.77 2.29 18.44
CA MET A 1 -0.97 1.37 17.60
C MET A 1 -0.86 1.97 16.20
N SER A 2 0.35 2.18 15.67
CA SER A 2 0.54 2.67 14.29
C SER A 2 0.70 1.52 13.31
N HIS A 3 0.36 1.78 12.06
CA HIS A 3 0.30 0.86 10.95
C HIS A 3 1.21 1.39 9.85
N VAL A 4 1.69 0.50 8.99
CA VAL A 4 2.52 0.85 7.83
C VAL A 4 1.73 0.46 6.58
N VAL A 5 1.66 1.37 5.61
CA VAL A 5 1.08 1.13 4.30
C VAL A 5 2.24 1.06 3.31
N ARG A 6 2.38 -0.07 2.63
CA ARG A 6 3.33 -0.25 1.53
C ARG A 6 2.57 -0.28 0.22
N TYR A 7 3.05 0.46 -0.76
CA TYR A 7 2.49 0.47 -2.11
C TYR A 7 3.33 -0.42 -3.00
N LEU A 8 2.67 -1.32 -3.71
CA LEU A 8 3.31 -2.30 -4.57
C LEU A 8 2.83 -2.09 -6.00
N MET A 9 3.75 -2.09 -6.95
CA MET A 9 3.38 -2.23 -8.35
C MET A 9 3.17 -3.72 -8.66
N ASP A 10 1.97 -4.09 -9.13
CA ASP A 10 1.66 -5.40 -9.70
C ASP A 10 2.27 -5.48 -11.11
N PRO A 11 3.37 -6.20 -11.26
CA PRO A 11 4.03 -6.31 -12.53
C PRO A 11 3.46 -7.56 -13.19
N ARG A 12 2.91 -7.40 -14.39
CA ARG A 12 2.66 -8.55 -15.29
C ARG A 12 3.93 -9.38 -15.62
N SER A 13 5.08 -9.09 -15.00
CA SER A 13 6.33 -9.85 -15.02
C SER A 13 6.55 -10.79 -13.81
N GLY A 14 5.67 -10.80 -12.80
CA GLY A 14 5.74 -11.75 -11.69
C GLY A 14 6.61 -11.37 -10.48
N GLN A 15 7.07 -10.12 -10.35
CA GLN A 15 7.87 -9.65 -9.18
C GLN A 15 7.31 -8.38 -8.53
N ALA A 16 6.52 -8.51 -7.46
CA ALA A 16 6.05 -7.35 -6.70
C ALA A 16 7.23 -6.42 -6.32
N ARG A 17 7.14 -5.15 -6.74
CA ARG A 17 8.14 -4.12 -6.40
C ARG A 17 7.49 -3.06 -5.50
N GLU A 18 8.16 -2.75 -4.39
CA GLU A 18 7.78 -1.62 -3.54
C GLU A 18 8.09 -0.30 -4.24
N ILE A 19 7.09 0.57 -4.32
CA ILE A 19 7.19 1.89 -4.98
C ILE A 19 6.96 3.06 -4.02
N GLY A 20 6.57 2.79 -2.78
CA GLY A 20 6.42 3.80 -1.74
C GLY A 20 5.93 3.21 -0.42
N PHE A 21 6.06 3.99 0.66
CA PHE A 21 5.52 3.63 1.96
C PHE A 21 5.06 4.85 2.75
N GLU A 22 4.06 4.65 3.61
CA GLU A 22 3.55 5.65 4.55
C GLU A 22 3.19 5.02 5.90
N THR A 23 3.15 5.82 6.97
CA THR A 23 2.75 5.37 8.30
C THR A 23 1.42 5.99 8.73
N ALA A 24 0.57 5.22 9.39
CA ALA A 24 -0.75 5.65 9.85
C ALA A 24 -0.94 5.42 11.36
N PRO A 25 -1.66 6.30 12.08
CA PRO A 25 -1.87 6.16 13.53
C PRO A 25 -2.92 5.10 13.92
N SER A 26 -3.70 4.59 12.96
CA SER A 26 -4.74 3.58 13.15
C SER A 26 -4.99 2.80 11.85
N TYR A 27 -5.72 1.68 11.95
CA TYR A 27 -6.10 0.88 10.78
C TYR A 27 -6.99 1.67 9.81
N GLU A 28 -7.98 2.39 10.34
CA GLU A 28 -8.87 3.23 9.53
C GLU A 28 -8.09 4.34 8.80
N ALA A 29 -7.12 4.96 9.47
CA ALA A 29 -6.23 5.93 8.83
C ALA A 29 -5.36 5.28 7.74
N ALA A 30 -4.87 4.06 7.98
CA ALA A 30 -4.09 3.30 7.00
C ALA A 30 -4.91 2.98 5.74
N VAL A 31 -6.18 2.62 5.89
CA VAL A 31 -7.11 2.39 4.76
C VAL A 31 -7.30 3.68 3.96
N ARG A 32 -7.54 4.83 4.61
CA ARG A 32 -7.67 6.12 3.91
C ARG A 32 -6.41 6.52 3.13
N ILE A 33 -5.24 6.34 3.75
CA ILE A 33 -3.93 6.59 3.12
C ILE A 33 -3.72 5.67 1.92
N ALA A 34 -4.00 4.38 2.08
CA ALA A 34 -3.89 3.40 1.01
C ALA A 34 -4.78 3.76 -0.20
N THR A 35 -6.06 4.07 0.04
CA THR A 35 -7.02 4.44 -1.02
C THR A 35 -6.59 5.69 -1.79
N ARG A 36 -6.09 6.72 -1.10
CA ARG A 36 -5.61 7.95 -1.75
C ARG A 36 -4.30 7.72 -2.50
N GLY A 37 -3.31 7.13 -1.84
CA GLY A 37 -1.99 6.90 -2.41
C GLY A 37 -2.04 5.98 -3.63
N ILE A 38 -2.96 5.01 -3.68
CA ILE A 38 -3.17 4.19 -4.88
C ILE A 38 -3.67 4.99 -6.06
N ALA A 39 -4.60 5.93 -5.87
CA ALA A 39 -5.09 6.74 -6.97
C ALA A 39 -3.96 7.59 -7.57
N ASP A 40 -3.17 8.23 -6.70
CA ASP A 40 -2.03 9.07 -7.09
C ASP A 40 -0.93 8.25 -7.77
N LEU A 41 -0.59 7.09 -7.21
CA LEU A 41 0.42 6.18 -7.78
C LEU A 41 -0.06 5.51 -9.06
N ARG A 42 -1.35 5.21 -9.22
CA ARG A 42 -1.89 4.72 -10.48
C ARG A 42 -1.79 5.76 -11.58
N ALA A 43 -2.00 7.04 -11.26
CA ALA A 43 -1.80 8.12 -12.22
C ALA A 43 -0.32 8.27 -12.62
N ALA A 44 0.61 8.08 -11.69
CA ALA A 44 2.06 8.22 -11.94
C ALA A 44 2.72 6.99 -12.57
N HIS A 45 2.24 5.78 -12.25
CA HIS A 45 2.89 4.51 -12.59
C HIS A 45 2.00 3.56 -13.42
N GLY A 46 0.77 3.96 -13.72
CA GLY A 46 -0.22 3.18 -14.46
C GLY A 46 -1.16 2.37 -13.55
N GLU A 47 -2.21 1.80 -14.13
CA GLU A 47 -3.36 1.23 -13.42
C GLU A 47 -3.07 0.02 -12.49
N ARG A 48 -1.83 -0.42 -12.35
CA ARG A 48 -1.47 -1.70 -11.71
C ARG A 48 -0.84 -1.58 -10.33
N VAL A 49 -1.18 -0.55 -9.58
CA VAL A 49 -0.67 -0.40 -8.21
C VAL A 49 -1.69 -0.98 -7.23
N GLY A 50 -1.22 -1.81 -6.30
CA GLY A 50 -1.95 -2.29 -5.12
C GLY A 50 -1.23 -1.90 -3.82
N TYR A 51 -1.75 -2.36 -2.67
CA TYR A 51 -1.22 -1.99 -1.36
C TYR A 51 -1.22 -3.14 -0.35
N VAL A 52 -0.34 -3.01 0.64
CA VAL A 52 -0.27 -3.86 1.82
C VAL A 52 -0.31 -2.99 3.06
N ILE A 53 -1.16 -3.33 4.02
CA ILE A 53 -1.16 -2.72 5.36
C ILE A 53 -0.54 -3.72 6.33
N GLU A 54 0.49 -3.29 7.05
CA GLU A 54 1.18 -4.05 8.09
C GLU A 54 1.01 -3.37 9.45
N ASP A 55 1.00 -4.16 10.53
CA ASP A 55 1.24 -3.60 11.88
C ASP A 55 2.75 -3.37 12.09
N ARG A 56 3.11 -2.77 13.23
CA ARG A 56 4.51 -2.47 13.59
C ARG A 56 5.43 -3.69 13.66
N SER A 57 4.87 -4.90 13.77
CA SER A 57 5.64 -6.15 13.78
C SER A 57 5.95 -6.66 12.37
N GLY A 58 5.50 -5.95 11.33
CA GLY A 58 5.58 -6.41 9.94
C GLY A 58 4.52 -7.45 9.58
N ARG A 59 3.56 -7.71 10.47
CA ARG A 59 2.48 -8.65 10.17
C ARG A 59 1.48 -8.00 9.23
N ARG A 60 1.21 -8.67 8.10
CA ARG A 60 0.21 -8.24 7.13
C ARG A 60 -1.20 -8.32 7.72
N ILE A 61 -1.90 -7.21 7.68
CA ILE A 61 -3.28 -7.07 8.13
C ILE A 61 -4.22 -7.14 6.93
N ARG A 62 -3.84 -6.50 5.81
CA ARG A 62 -4.67 -6.42 4.62
C ARG A 62 -3.83 -6.25 3.36
N VAL A 63 -4.31 -6.83 2.27
CA VAL A 63 -3.85 -6.58 0.91
C VAL A 63 -5.05 -6.11 0.11
N GLY A 64 -4.88 -5.09 -0.74
CA GLY A 64 -5.93 -4.65 -1.63
C GLY A 64 -5.40 -4.19 -2.99
N PRO A 65 -6.28 -4.21 -4.00
CA PRO A 65 -5.96 -3.71 -5.33
C PRO A 65 -5.87 -2.19 -5.34
#